data_AF-W4ME80-F1
#
_entry.id   AF-W4ME80-F1
#
_cell.length_a   1.000
_cell.length_b   1.000
_cell.length_c   1.000
_cell.angle_alpha   90.00
_cell.angle_beta   90.00
_cell.angle_gamma   90.00
#
_symmetry.space_group_name_H-M   'P 1'
#
loop_
_entity.id
_entity.type
_entity.pdbx_description
1 polymer ?
#
loop_
_entity_poly.entity_id
_entity_poly.type
_entity_poly.pdbx_seq_one_letter_code
_entity_poly.pdbx_strand_id
1 'polypeptide(L)'
;MADATVASESTERLQGLVEANMFELDSGKIQVSYSATTIAGVPSLTYRDRNQQQTFQGNAIHIEDTSIGQLVSVTLEHIPDLRIVTFTLILPAVYVMPVSMGVSVKVPGITTTTFQSIAGPSQGPERTYRTTNLRGTAQFVVS
;
A
#
# COMPACT_ATOMS: atom_id res chain seq x y z
N MET A 1 30.28 -5.54 -31.59
CA MET A 1 29.10 -6.42 -31.71
C MET A 1 28.72 -6.86 -30.31
N ALA A 2 27.77 -6.16 -29.69
CA ALA A 2 27.17 -6.62 -28.44
C ALA A 2 26.12 -7.69 -28.79
N ASP A 3 26.09 -8.75 -28.00
CA ASP A 3 25.42 -10.01 -28.23
C ASP A 3 23.89 -9.88 -28.30
N ALA A 4 23.31 -10.15 -29.48
CA ALA A 4 21.86 -10.11 -29.71
C ALA A 4 21.11 -11.19 -28.91
N THR A 5 21.80 -12.21 -28.42
CA THR A 5 21.25 -13.30 -27.59
C THR A 5 20.79 -12.78 -26.22
N VAL A 6 21.54 -11.85 -25.62
CA VAL A 6 21.24 -11.30 -24.28
C VAL A 6 20.00 -10.41 -24.30
N ALA A 7 19.77 -9.69 -25.40
CA ALA A 7 18.58 -8.84 -25.57
C ALA A 7 17.29 -9.66 -25.76
N SER A 8 17.38 -10.85 -26.37
CA SER A 8 16.24 -11.74 -26.56
C SER A 8 15.80 -12.38 -25.23
N GLU A 9 16.74 -12.89 -24.41
CA GLU A 9 16.42 -13.50 -23.11
C GLU A 9 15.84 -12.48 -22.10
N SER A 10 16.33 -11.24 -22.12
CA SER A 10 15.81 -10.17 -21.25
C SER A 10 14.42 -9.69 -21.67
N THR A 11 14.08 -9.76 -22.96
CA THR A 11 12.74 -9.44 -23.48
C THR A 11 11.75 -10.59 -23.24
N GLU A 12 12.17 -11.86 -23.38
CA GLU A 12 11.31 -13.02 -23.10
C GLU A 12 11.00 -13.20 -21.60
N ARG A 13 11.94 -12.86 -20.70
CA ARG A 13 11.67 -12.85 -19.26
C ARG A 13 10.56 -11.89 -18.85
N LEU A 14 10.37 -10.78 -19.56
CA LEU A 14 9.30 -9.83 -19.30
C LEU A 14 7.92 -10.36 -19.76
N GLN A 15 7.87 -11.26 -20.75
CA GLN A 15 6.61 -11.82 -21.26
C GLN A 15 5.91 -12.81 -20.30
N GLY A 16 6.56 -13.17 -19.19
CA GLY A 16 6.00 -14.05 -18.17
C GLY A 16 5.72 -13.38 -16.82
N LEU A 17 6.00 -12.08 -16.67
CA LEU A 17 5.78 -11.38 -15.41
C LEU A 17 4.34 -10.84 -15.32
N VAL A 18 3.80 -10.87 -14.11
CA VAL A 18 2.51 -10.29 -13.75
C VAL A 18 2.71 -9.30 -12.62
N GLU A 19 1.86 -8.30 -12.54
CA GLU A 19 1.88 -7.36 -11.42
C GLU A 19 1.35 -8.04 -10.15
N ALA A 20 2.04 -7.86 -9.03
CA ALA A 20 1.65 -8.36 -7.73
C ALA A 20 0.35 -7.70 -7.28
N ASN A 21 -0.59 -8.50 -6.83
CA ASN A 21 -1.90 -8.05 -6.33
C ASN A 21 -2.08 -8.32 -4.84
N MET A 22 -1.08 -8.93 -4.17
CA MET A 22 -1.11 -9.24 -2.74
C MET A 22 0.19 -8.80 -2.08
N PHE A 23 0.07 -8.07 -0.98
CA PHE A 23 1.19 -7.49 -0.22
C PHE A 23 1.01 -7.81 1.26
N GLU A 24 2.00 -8.50 1.83
CA GLU A 24 2.08 -8.77 3.27
C GLU A 24 3.27 -8.01 3.83
N LEU A 25 3.02 -7.08 4.75
CA LEU A 25 3.97 -6.04 5.15
C LEU A 25 4.01 -5.87 6.66
N ASP A 26 5.21 -5.71 7.22
CA ASP A 26 5.45 -5.55 8.65
C ASP A 26 6.59 -4.55 8.93
N SER A 27 6.54 -3.92 10.10
CA SER A 27 7.59 -3.05 10.65
C SER A 27 7.96 -3.37 12.10
N GLY A 28 7.45 -4.48 12.64
CA GLY A 28 7.43 -4.84 14.05
C GLY A 28 6.44 -4.05 14.92
N LYS A 29 5.89 -2.94 14.43
CA LYS A 29 4.89 -2.12 15.14
C LYS A 29 3.56 -2.03 14.41
N ILE A 30 3.62 -2.01 13.09
CA ILE A 30 2.48 -1.97 12.18
C ILE A 30 2.60 -3.14 11.24
N GLN A 31 1.49 -3.82 11.02
CA GLN A 31 1.28 -4.86 10.03
C GLN A 31 0.17 -4.46 9.07
N VAL A 32 0.40 -4.73 7.79
CA VAL A 32 -0.53 -4.43 6.71
C VAL A 32 -0.59 -5.63 5.77
N SER A 33 -1.80 -6.14 5.56
CA SER A 33 -2.11 -7.05 4.46
C SER A 33 -2.97 -6.29 3.45
N TYR A 34 -2.57 -6.24 2.19
CA TYR A 34 -3.30 -5.54 1.13
C TYR A 34 -3.47 -6.44 -0.08
N SER A 35 -4.72 -6.57 -0.55
CA SER A 35 -5.08 -7.25 -1.79
C SER A 35 -5.71 -6.24 -2.74
N ALA A 36 -5.09 -6.00 -3.90
CA ALA A 36 -5.60 -5.06 -4.92
C ALA A 36 -6.91 -5.55 -5.55
N THR A 37 -7.08 -6.88 -5.63
CA THR A 37 -8.30 -7.56 -6.01
C THR A 37 -8.50 -8.79 -5.12
N THR A 38 -9.75 -9.08 -4.76
CA THR A 38 -10.15 -10.31 -4.05
C THR A 38 -10.95 -11.21 -4.98
N ILE A 39 -11.33 -12.41 -4.52
CA ILE A 39 -12.24 -13.34 -5.23
C ILE A 39 -13.56 -12.63 -5.62
N ALA A 40 -13.99 -11.66 -4.82
CA ALA A 40 -15.19 -10.84 -5.06
C ALA A 40 -14.93 -9.61 -5.96
N GLY A 41 -13.72 -9.43 -6.48
CA GLY A 41 -13.33 -8.33 -7.37
C GLY A 41 -13.11 -6.98 -6.69
N VAL A 42 -13.15 -6.91 -5.36
CA VAL A 42 -12.95 -5.66 -4.60
C VAL A 42 -11.62 -5.66 -3.84
N PRO A 43 -10.95 -4.51 -3.70
CA PRO A 43 -9.73 -4.42 -2.89
C PRO A 43 -10.03 -4.66 -1.41
N SER A 44 -9.05 -5.19 -0.67
CA SER A 44 -9.09 -5.34 0.77
C SER A 44 -7.79 -4.90 1.43
N LEU A 45 -7.89 -4.32 2.63
CA LEU A 45 -6.74 -3.92 3.43
C LEU A 45 -7.00 -4.24 4.90
N THR A 46 -6.11 -4.99 5.53
CA THR A 46 -6.10 -5.15 6.99
C THR A 46 -4.91 -4.39 7.56
N TYR A 47 -5.19 -3.48 8.48
CA TYR A 47 -4.20 -2.74 9.26
C TYR A 47 -4.21 -3.25 10.70
N ARG A 48 -3.04 -3.47 11.27
CA ARG A 48 -2.86 -3.83 12.68
C ARG A 48 -1.70 -3.06 13.30
N ASP A 49 -1.93 -2.52 14.48
CA ASP A 49 -0.88 -2.03 15.37
C ASP A 49 -1.10 -2.57 16.80
N ARG A 50 -0.37 -2.03 17.78
CA ARG A 50 -0.47 -2.45 19.19
C ARG A 50 -1.83 -2.20 19.85
N ASN A 51 -2.61 -1.24 19.34
CA ASN A 51 -3.85 -0.76 19.94
C ASN A 51 -5.09 -1.27 19.20
N GLN A 52 -4.97 -1.53 17.90
CA GLN A 52 -6.12 -1.81 17.04
C GLN A 52 -5.80 -2.75 15.89
N GLN A 53 -6.85 -3.42 15.40
CA GLN A 53 -6.88 -4.16 14.14
C GLN A 53 -8.16 -3.78 13.40
N GLN A 54 -8.04 -3.33 12.16
CA GLN A 54 -9.16 -2.91 11.32
C GLN A 54 -9.02 -3.49 9.91
N THR A 55 -10.16 -3.84 9.30
CA THR A 55 -10.23 -4.34 7.93
C THR A 55 -11.13 -3.45 7.08
N PHE A 56 -10.64 -3.07 5.91
CA PHE A 56 -11.28 -2.20 4.95
C PHE A 56 -11.50 -2.96 3.65
N GLN A 57 -12.58 -2.65 2.93
CA GLN A 57 -12.91 -3.27 1.65
C GLN A 57 -13.58 -2.27 0.71
N GLY A 58 -13.37 -2.43 -0.59
CA GLY A 58 -14.04 -1.63 -1.62
C GLY A 58 -13.88 -0.11 -1.38
N ASN A 59 -15.00 0.61 -1.32
CA ASN A 59 -15.02 2.07 -1.21
C ASN A 59 -14.45 2.63 0.11
N ALA A 60 -14.18 1.79 1.12
CA ALA A 60 -13.48 2.20 2.33
C ALA A 60 -11.97 2.38 2.10
N ILE A 61 -11.47 1.96 0.93
CA ILE A 61 -10.08 2.10 0.49
C ILE A 61 -10.06 3.12 -0.64
N HIS A 62 -9.34 4.21 -0.46
CA HIS A 62 -9.09 5.19 -1.51
C HIS A 62 -7.77 4.85 -2.21
N ILE A 63 -7.80 4.67 -3.53
CA ILE A 63 -6.63 4.32 -4.34
C ILE A 63 -6.42 5.45 -5.35
N GLU A 64 -5.22 6.00 -5.39
CA GLU A 64 -4.82 7.06 -6.32
C GLU A 64 -3.51 6.68 -7.01
N ASP A 65 -3.51 6.68 -8.35
CA ASP A 65 -2.29 6.47 -9.14
C ASP A 65 -1.47 7.76 -9.20
N THR A 66 -0.19 7.68 -8.87
CA THR A 66 0.73 8.82 -8.86
C THR A 66 2.05 8.50 -9.56
N SER A 67 2.90 9.51 -9.77
CA SER A 67 4.22 9.32 -10.39
C SER A 67 5.20 8.48 -9.56
N ILE A 68 4.90 8.21 -8.28
CA ILE A 68 5.71 7.39 -7.37
C ILE A 68 5.09 6.02 -7.07
N GLY A 69 3.99 5.68 -7.74
CA GLY A 69 3.20 4.47 -7.50
C GLY A 69 1.76 4.78 -7.04
N GLN A 70 1.07 3.76 -6.54
CA GLN A 70 -0.26 3.90 -5.97
C GLN A 70 -0.23 4.36 -4.52
N LEU A 71 -1.10 5.30 -4.17
CA LEU A 71 -1.42 5.66 -2.80
C LEU A 71 -2.68 4.90 -2.39
N VAL A 72 -2.52 3.93 -1.49
CA VAL A 72 -3.62 3.13 -0.94
C VAL A 72 -3.93 3.63 0.46
N SER A 73 -5.06 4.30 0.64
CA SER A 73 -5.40 5.04 1.85
C SER A 73 -6.67 4.51 2.53
N VAL A 74 -6.64 4.45 3.87
CA VAL A 74 -7.77 4.07 4.73
C VAL A 74 -7.89 5.00 5.93
N THR A 75 -9.10 5.25 6.40
CA THR A 75 -9.34 6.03 7.63
C THR A 75 -9.32 5.11 8.84
N LEU A 76 -8.32 5.26 9.69
CA LEU A 76 -8.19 4.49 10.94
C LEU A 76 -9.03 5.07 12.07
N GLU A 77 -9.20 6.38 12.11
CA GLU A 77 -9.94 7.05 13.18
C GLU A 77 -10.61 8.31 12.63
N HIS A 78 -11.83 8.58 13.06
CA HIS A 78 -12.54 9.82 12.77
C HIS A 78 -13.25 10.28 14.04
N ILE A 79 -12.71 11.32 14.68
CA ILE A 79 -13.31 11.98 15.83
C ILE A 79 -13.79 13.36 15.35
N PRO A 80 -15.12 13.55 15.18
CA PRO A 80 -15.67 14.82 14.72
C PRO A 80 -15.14 16.00 15.53
N ASP A 81 -14.86 17.10 14.83
CA ASP A 81 -14.40 18.36 15.39
C ASP A 81 -13.07 18.29 16.16
N LEU A 82 -12.35 17.16 16.07
CA LEU A 82 -11.05 16.96 16.70
C LEU A 82 -10.01 16.53 15.67
N ARG A 83 -10.18 15.35 15.06
CA ARG A 83 -9.19 14.82 14.12
C ARG A 83 -9.70 13.67 13.25
N ILE A 84 -9.05 13.53 12.11
CA ILE A 84 -9.08 12.33 11.27
C ILE A 84 -7.67 11.73 11.24
N VAL A 85 -7.57 10.42 11.43
CA VAL A 85 -6.32 9.66 11.27
C VAL A 85 -6.46 8.74 10.06
N THR A 86 -5.63 8.97 9.05
CA THR A 86 -5.55 8.18 7.83
C THR A 86 -4.22 7.44 7.79
N PHE A 87 -4.24 6.22 7.29
CA PHE A 87 -3.03 5.49 6.92
C PHE A 87 -2.97 5.33 5.40
N THR A 88 -1.84 5.70 4.81
CA THR A 88 -1.59 5.62 3.37
C THR A 88 -0.35 4.76 3.12
N LEU A 89 -0.49 3.76 2.27
CA LEU A 89 0.62 2.96 1.76
C LEU A 89 1.03 3.49 0.38
N ILE A 90 2.33 3.70 0.16
CA ILE A 90 2.85 4.05 -1.17
C ILE A 90 3.40 2.78 -1.81
N LEU A 91 2.69 2.26 -2.80
CA LEU A 91 3.02 1.01 -3.47
C LEU A 91 3.56 1.27 -4.88
N PRO A 92 4.81 0.89 -5.18
CA PRO A 92 5.25 0.83 -6.57
C PRO A 92 4.57 -0.34 -7.29
N ALA A 93 4.56 -0.31 -8.62
CA ALA A 93 4.28 -1.51 -9.41
C ALA A 93 5.37 -2.55 -9.12
N VAL A 94 4.97 -3.77 -8.76
CA VAL A 94 5.89 -4.87 -8.48
C VAL A 94 5.56 -6.02 -9.39
N TYR A 95 6.48 -6.37 -10.27
CA TYR A 95 6.30 -7.47 -11.21
C TYR A 95 6.96 -8.74 -10.69
N VAL A 96 6.20 -9.83 -10.68
CA VAL A 96 6.58 -11.14 -10.14
C VAL A 96 6.27 -12.25 -11.14
N MET A 97 6.89 -13.41 -10.93
CA MET A 97 6.48 -14.63 -11.65
C MET A 97 5.12 -15.11 -11.09
N PRO A 98 4.15 -15.52 -11.94
CA PRO A 98 2.80 -15.90 -11.52
C PRO A 98 2.73 -17.02 -10.49
N VAL A 99 3.69 -17.95 -10.52
CA VAL A 99 3.78 -19.09 -9.61
C VAL A 99 5.07 -18.97 -8.80
N SER A 100 5.16 -17.94 -7.97
CA SER A 100 6.30 -17.69 -7.08
C SER A 100 5.86 -17.41 -5.65
N MET A 101 6.77 -17.58 -4.70
CA MET A 101 6.55 -17.21 -3.29
C MET A 101 6.56 -15.69 -3.05
N GLY A 102 6.50 -14.90 -4.13
CA GLY A 102 6.65 -13.45 -4.10
C GLY A 102 8.10 -12.97 -4.06
N VAL A 103 8.25 -11.65 -4.10
CA VAL A 103 9.53 -10.94 -3.99
C VAL A 103 9.53 -10.06 -2.76
N SER A 104 10.72 -9.84 -2.18
CA SER A 104 10.83 -8.93 -1.04
C SER A 104 10.63 -7.49 -1.47
N VAL A 105 9.82 -6.75 -0.72
CA VAL A 105 9.55 -5.34 -0.94
C VAL A 105 9.77 -4.54 0.32
N LYS A 106 10.11 -3.26 0.15
CA LYS A 106 10.17 -2.28 1.22
C LYS A 106 9.47 -1.01 0.74
N VAL A 107 8.43 -0.62 1.44
CA VAL A 107 7.55 0.49 1.04
C VAL A 107 7.26 1.39 2.25
N PRO A 108 7.07 2.70 2.04
CA PRO A 108 6.67 3.59 3.12
C PRO A 108 5.16 3.52 3.35
N GLY A 109 4.78 3.40 4.62
CA GLY A 109 3.45 3.75 5.12
C GLY A 109 3.49 5.13 5.79
N ILE A 110 2.46 5.93 5.59
CA ILE A 110 2.32 7.27 6.16
C ILE A 110 1.05 7.30 6.99
N THR A 111 1.17 7.55 8.29
CA THR A 111 0.04 7.93 9.13
C THR A 111 -0.09 9.44 9.11
N THR A 112 -1.23 9.94 8.63
CA THR A 112 -1.57 11.36 8.61
C THR A 112 -2.61 11.63 9.69
N THR A 113 -2.32 12.59 10.56
CA THR A 113 -3.33 13.13 11.48
C THR A 113 -3.71 14.52 11.00
N THR A 114 -4.96 14.67 10.57
CA THR A 114 -5.57 15.95 10.17
C THR A 114 -6.38 16.48 11.34
N PHE A 115 -6.01 17.64 11.86
CA PHE A 115 -6.73 18.29 12.95
C PHE A 115 -7.93 19.06 12.39
N GLN A 116 -9.08 18.92 13.06
CA GLN A 116 -10.32 19.61 12.71
C GLN A 116 -10.61 20.72 13.73
N SER A 117 -11.23 21.80 13.28
CA SER A 117 -11.62 22.93 14.13
C SER A 117 -12.86 23.59 13.55
N ILE A 118 -13.87 23.81 14.40
CA ILE A 118 -15.08 24.58 14.05
C ILE A 118 -14.78 26.08 13.98
N ALA A 119 -13.77 26.54 14.74
CA ALA A 119 -13.44 27.96 14.89
C ALA A 119 -12.53 28.51 13.78
N GLY A 120 -12.26 27.73 12.72
CA GLY A 120 -11.33 28.09 11.65
C GLY A 120 -9.89 27.61 11.91
N PRO A 121 -8.93 28.02 11.06
CA PRO A 121 -7.55 27.55 11.11
C PRO A 121 -6.90 27.87 12.46
N SER A 122 -6.33 26.85 13.11
CA SER A 122 -5.53 27.01 14.30
C SER A 122 -4.07 27.32 13.95
N GLN A 123 -3.35 27.96 14.86
CA GLN A 123 -1.92 28.20 14.68
C GLN A 123 -1.17 26.85 14.70
N GLY A 124 -0.38 26.59 13.65
CA GLY A 124 0.40 25.37 13.51
C GLY A 124 0.04 24.57 12.25
N PRO A 125 0.58 23.36 12.08
CA PRO A 125 0.26 22.53 10.94
C PRO A 125 -1.14 21.92 11.09
N GLU A 126 -1.98 22.06 10.06
CA GLU A 126 -3.29 21.38 9.97
C GLU A 126 -3.13 19.85 9.94
N ARG A 127 -1.99 19.37 9.44
CA ARG A 127 -1.68 17.95 9.29
C ARG A 127 -0.30 17.61 9.84
N THR A 128 -0.21 16.47 10.51
CA THR A 128 1.08 15.87 10.90
C THR A 128 1.25 14.52 10.25
N TYR A 129 2.49 14.16 9.96
CA TYR A 129 2.83 12.93 9.23
C TYR A 129 3.80 12.10 10.05
N ARG A 130 3.55 10.79 10.10
CA ARG A 130 4.49 9.80 10.63
C ARG A 130 4.74 8.73 9.57
N THR A 131 5.97 8.64 9.11
CA THR A 131 6.38 7.60 8.16
C THR A 131 6.85 6.36 8.91
N THR A 132 6.42 5.19 8.44
CA THR A 132 6.86 3.87 8.89
C THR A 132 7.34 3.09 7.68
N ASN A 133 8.60 2.64 7.69
CA ASN A 133 9.11 1.77 6.64
C ASN A 133 8.64 0.34 6.88
N LEU A 134 7.81 -0.16 5.99
CA LEU A 134 7.30 -1.52 6.00
C LEU A 134 8.15 -2.41 5.09
N ARG A 135 8.33 -3.67 5.48
CA ARG A 135 9.03 -4.69 4.70
C ARG A 135 8.17 -5.94 4.64
N GLY A 136 8.28 -6.69 3.57
CA GLY A 136 7.62 -7.98 3.47
C GLY A 136 7.64 -8.51 2.06
N THR A 137 6.54 -9.09 1.61
CA THR A 137 6.45 -9.81 0.34
C THR A 137 5.34 -9.26 -0.54
N ALA A 138 5.64 -9.08 -1.83
CA ALA A 138 4.66 -8.85 -2.88
C ALA A 138 4.55 -10.10 -3.74
N GLN A 139 3.34 -10.54 -4.00
CA GLN A 139 3.07 -11.77 -4.75
C GLN A 139 1.83 -11.61 -5.63
N PHE A 140 1.72 -12.47 -6.63
CA PHE A 140 0.52 -12.61 -7.43
C PHE A 140 -0.25 -13.82 -6.93
N VAL A 141 -1.52 -13.61 -6.58
CA VAL A 141 -2.44 -14.64 -6.14
C VAL A 141 -3.62 -14.67 -7.10
N VAL A 142 -3.90 -15.84 -7.66
CA VAL A 142 -5.11 -16.09 -8.42
C VAL A 142 -6.24 -16.27 -7.40
N SER A 143 -7.17 -15.33 -7.38
CA SER A 143 -8.36 -15.30 -6.52
C SER A 143 -9.59 -15.77 -7.26
#